data_AF-I4GB20-F1
#
_entry.id   AF-I4GB20-F1
#
_cell.length_a   1.000
_cell.length_b   1.000
_cell.length_c   1.000
_cell.angle_alpha   90.00
_cell.angle_beta   90.00
_cell.angle_gamma   90.00
#
_symmetry.space_group_name_H-M   'P 1'
#
loop_
_entity.id
_entity.type
_entity.pdbx_description
1 polymer ?
#
loop_
_entity_poly.entity_id
_entity_poly.type
_entity_poly.pdbx_seq_one_letter_code
_entity_poly.pdbx_strand_id
1 'polypeptide(L)'
;MSNETVTYSLEAVLTRIESKIDSLEKRMNERFDKVEDRLTKVEIGQAELKAELKGDIKVLDEKIEGLTARVGYQEFTNRGILIALVVAVLGGAAKLFGFFPNP
;
A
#
# COMPACT_ATOMS: atom_id res chain seq x y z
N MET A 1 35.38 65.04 -2.59
CA MET A 1 35.46 63.63 -3.05
C MET A 1 35.52 63.67 -4.57
N SER A 2 36.60 63.16 -5.17
CA SER A 2 36.76 63.07 -6.63
C SER A 2 35.79 62.03 -7.18
N ASN A 3 35.03 62.39 -8.21
CA ASN A 3 34.10 61.48 -8.88
C ASN A 3 34.89 60.68 -9.92
N GLU A 4 35.37 59.50 -9.56
CA GLU A 4 36.08 58.62 -10.48
C GLU A 4 35.08 57.92 -11.42
N THR A 5 35.32 58.03 -12.72
CA THR A 5 34.51 57.36 -13.74
C THR A 5 35.25 56.12 -14.22
N VAL A 6 34.69 54.94 -14.00
CA VAL A 6 35.23 53.68 -14.56
C VAL A 6 34.53 53.41 -15.88
N THR A 7 35.30 53.28 -16.97
CA THR A 7 34.76 53.03 -18.32
C THR A 7 35.05 51.59 -18.75
N TYR A 8 34.04 50.90 -19.25
CA TYR A 8 34.16 49.58 -19.88
C TYR A 8 33.73 49.68 -21.34
N SER A 9 34.32 48.84 -22.21
CA SER A 9 33.78 48.67 -23.57
C SER A 9 32.50 47.84 -23.51
N LEU A 10 31.53 48.18 -24.36
CA LEU A 10 30.30 47.39 -24.51
C LEU A 10 30.60 45.95 -24.95
N GLU A 11 31.63 45.77 -25.79
CA GLU A 11 32.11 44.45 -26.23
C GLU A 11 32.55 43.56 -25.07
N ALA A 12 33.31 44.09 -24.10
CA ALA A 12 33.76 43.32 -22.95
C ALA A 12 32.59 42.91 -22.05
N VAL A 13 31.60 43.79 -21.91
CA VAL A 13 30.37 43.50 -21.16
C VAL A 13 29.56 42.40 -21.88
N LEU A 14 29.40 42.50 -23.19
CA LEU A 14 28.66 41.53 -24.01
C LEU A 14 29.31 40.14 -23.95
N THR A 15 30.62 40.06 -24.16
CA THR A 15 31.39 38.80 -24.08
C THR A 15 31.22 38.13 -22.71
N ARG A 16 31.23 38.93 -21.63
CA ARG A 16 31.02 38.42 -20.26
C ARG A 16 29.59 37.93 -20.04
N ILE A 17 28.60 38.54 -20.67
CA ILE A 17 27.20 38.11 -20.60
C ILE A 17 27.01 36.80 -21.38
N GLU A 18 27.51 36.70 -22.60
CA GLU A 18 27.46 35.47 -23.42
C GLU A 18 28.06 34.28 -22.68
N SER A 19 29.27 34.43 -22.13
CA SER A 19 29.92 33.38 -21.34
C SER A 19 29.12 32.96 -20.09
N LYS A 20 28.43 33.90 -19.44
CA LYS A 20 27.55 33.61 -18.31
C LYS A 20 26.29 32.86 -18.75
N ILE A 21 25.74 33.20 -19.91
CA ILE A 21 24.58 32.53 -20.51
C ILE A 21 24.96 31.09 -20.86
N ASP A 22 26.07 30.85 -21.57
CA ASP A 22 26.54 29.50 -21.90
C ASP A 22 26.73 28.65 -20.64
N SER A 23 27.31 29.25 -19.61
CA SER A 23 27.52 28.58 -18.32
C SER A 23 26.20 28.26 -17.61
N LEU A 24 25.20 29.12 -17.74
CA LEU A 24 23.87 28.89 -17.18
C LEU A 24 23.14 27.78 -17.95
N GLU A 25 23.17 27.81 -19.28
CA GLU A 25 22.55 26.80 -20.14
C GLU A 25 23.14 25.41 -19.84
N LYS A 26 24.46 25.29 -19.77
CA LYS A 26 25.12 24.03 -19.41
C LYS A 26 24.66 23.49 -18.05
N ARG A 27 24.68 24.34 -17.01
CA ARG A 27 24.22 23.94 -15.66
C ARG A 27 22.74 23.60 -15.64
N MET A 28 21.93 24.27 -16.44
CA MET A 28 20.50 24.02 -16.53
C MET A 28 20.23 22.66 -17.16
N ASN A 29 20.87 22.35 -18.29
CA ASN A 29 20.77 21.04 -18.95
C ASN A 29 21.20 19.91 -18.01
N GLU A 30 22.36 20.02 -17.37
CA GLU A 30 22.82 19.01 -16.41
C GLU A 30 21.85 18.79 -15.24
N ARG A 31 21.14 19.84 -14.80
CA ARG A 31 20.12 19.71 -13.75
C ARG A 31 18.83 19.09 -14.28
N PHE A 32 18.43 19.40 -15.50
CA PHE A 32 17.27 18.77 -16.14
C PHE A 32 17.50 17.27 -16.34
N ASP A 33 18.66 16.86 -16.86
CA ASP A 33 19.00 15.43 -17.03
C ASP A 33 18.93 14.67 -15.70
N LYS A 34 19.43 15.28 -14.61
CA LYS A 34 19.36 14.69 -13.27
C LYS A 34 17.93 14.63 -12.71
N VAL A 35 17.08 15.60 -13.05
CA VAL A 35 15.67 15.60 -12.64
C VAL A 35 14.91 14.54 -13.41
N GLU A 36 15.16 14.38 -14.71
CA GLU A 36 14.57 13.34 -15.54
C GLU A 36 14.93 11.94 -15.03
N ASP A 37 16.21 11.65 -14.78
CA ASP A 37 16.63 10.36 -14.19
C ASP A 37 15.96 10.08 -12.83
N ARG A 38 15.84 11.09 -11.97
CA ARG A 38 15.15 10.94 -10.67
C ARG A 38 13.66 10.71 -10.86
N LEU A 39 13.02 11.37 -11.83
CA LEU A 39 11.61 11.20 -12.12
C LEU A 39 11.34 9.78 -12.62
N THR A 40 12.14 9.28 -13.58
CA THR A 40 12.02 7.90 -14.08
C THR A 40 12.17 6.88 -12.95
N LYS A 41 13.14 7.05 -12.04
CA LYS A 41 13.30 6.17 -10.87
C LYS A 41 12.08 6.18 -9.94
N VAL A 42 11.47 7.35 -9.73
CA VAL A 42 10.24 7.48 -8.93
C VAL A 42 9.07 6.79 -9.62
N GLU A 43 8.90 6.95 -10.93
CA GLU A 43 7.84 6.28 -11.70
C GLU A 43 7.96 4.76 -11.63
N ILE A 44 9.18 4.23 -11.78
CA ILE A 44 9.47 2.80 -11.64
C ILE A 44 9.14 2.33 -10.22
N GLY A 45 9.66 3.01 -9.20
CA GLY A 45 9.41 2.65 -7.80
C GLY A 45 7.92 2.70 -7.43
N GLN A 46 7.16 3.66 -7.97
CA GLN A 46 5.70 3.71 -7.78
C GLN A 46 4.99 2.52 -8.45
N ALA A 47 5.42 2.11 -9.63
CA ALA A 47 4.85 0.96 -10.32
C ALA A 47 5.12 -0.35 -9.57
N GLU A 48 6.34 -0.53 -9.06
CA GLU A 48 6.73 -1.69 -8.26
C GLU A 48 5.94 -1.77 -6.95
N LEU A 49 5.88 -0.67 -6.18
CA LEU A 49 5.09 -0.60 -4.95
C LEU A 49 3.61 -0.89 -5.19
N LYS A 50 3.03 -0.39 -6.28
CA LYS A 50 1.64 -0.67 -6.64
C LYS A 50 1.41 -2.15 -6.96
N ALA A 51 2.36 -2.80 -7.61
CA ALA A 51 2.27 -4.22 -7.93
C ALA A 51 2.38 -5.08 -6.65
N GLU A 52 3.33 -4.78 -5.78
CA GLU A 52 3.53 -5.47 -4.49
C GLU A 52 2.29 -5.34 -3.60
N LEU A 53 1.80 -4.12 -3.39
CA LEU A 53 0.60 -3.88 -2.57
C LEU A 53 -0.63 -4.59 -3.13
N LYS A 54 -0.81 -4.64 -4.45
CA LYS A 54 -1.91 -5.39 -5.06
C LYS A 54 -1.78 -6.90 -4.83
N GLY A 55 -0.55 -7.42 -4.86
CA GLY A 55 -0.24 -8.81 -4.52
C GLY A 55 -0.59 -9.13 -3.07
N ASP A 56 -0.12 -8.32 -2.13
CA ASP A 56 -0.36 -8.49 -0.69
C ASP A 56 -1.85 -8.41 -0.34
N ILE A 57 -2.58 -7.44 -0.93
CA ILE A 57 -4.03 -7.31 -0.76
C ILE A 57 -4.73 -8.59 -1.22
N LYS A 58 -4.35 -9.17 -2.36
CA LYS A 58 -4.95 -10.41 -2.86
C LYS A 58 -4.70 -11.58 -1.92
N VAL A 59 -3.46 -11.73 -1.42
CA VAL A 59 -3.12 -12.77 -0.45
C VAL A 59 -3.90 -12.60 0.86
N LEU A 60 -4.09 -11.36 1.32
CA LEU A 60 -4.89 -11.07 2.50
C LEU A 60 -6.36 -11.41 2.28
N ASP A 61 -6.92 -11.08 1.12
CA ASP A 61 -8.30 -11.39 0.74
C ASP A 61 -8.56 -12.90 0.79
N GLU A 62 -7.70 -13.69 0.14
CA GLU A 62 -7.76 -15.17 0.15
C GLU A 62 -7.68 -15.74 1.59
N LYS A 63 -6.83 -15.16 2.44
CA LYS A 63 -6.73 -15.56 3.86
C LYS A 63 -8.00 -15.22 4.65
N ILE A 64 -8.58 -14.06 4.42
CA ILE A 64 -9.82 -13.60 5.09
C ILE A 64 -11.00 -14.47 4.66
N GLU A 65 -11.14 -14.79 3.37
CA GLU A 65 -12.15 -15.73 2.87
C GLU A 65 -12.00 -17.11 3.53
N GLY A 66 -10.76 -17.63 3.59
CA GLY A 66 -10.46 -18.90 4.24
C GLY A 66 -10.80 -18.93 5.74
N LEU A 67 -10.52 -17.84 6.46
CA LEU A 67 -10.90 -17.69 7.87
C LEU A 67 -12.42 -17.61 8.04
N THR A 68 -13.10 -16.85 7.18
CA THR A 68 -14.56 -16.71 7.19
C THR A 68 -15.25 -18.06 7.02
N ALA A 69 -14.79 -18.87 6.06
CA ALA A 69 -15.30 -20.23 5.87
C ALA A 69 -15.10 -21.11 7.11
N ARG A 70 -13.89 -21.11 7.70
CA ARG A 70 -13.58 -21.91 8.90
C ARG A 70 -14.43 -21.51 10.11
N VAL A 71 -14.61 -20.21 10.32
CA VAL A 71 -15.49 -19.69 11.39
C VAL A 71 -16.92 -20.16 11.15
N GLY A 72 -17.44 -20.03 9.93
CA GLY A 72 -18.77 -20.53 9.59
C GLY A 72 -18.95 -22.03 9.87
N TYR A 73 -17.97 -22.87 9.50
CA TYR A 73 -17.99 -24.30 9.81
C TYR A 73 -17.97 -24.58 11.32
N GLN A 74 -17.16 -23.83 12.09
CA GLN A 74 -17.09 -23.99 13.53
C GLN A 74 -18.41 -23.59 14.21
N GLU A 75 -19.03 -22.49 13.81
CA GLU A 75 -20.33 -22.08 14.36
C GLU A 75 -21.41 -23.13 14.13
N PHE A 76 -21.49 -23.69 12.92
CA PHE A 76 -22.44 -24.75 12.61
C PHE A 76 -22.15 -26.04 13.40
N THR A 77 -20.89 -26.47 13.42
CA THR A 77 -20.47 -27.70 14.12
C THR A 77 -20.73 -27.59 15.62
N ASN A 78 -20.37 -26.46 16.24
CA ASN A 78 -20.57 -26.22 17.66
C ASN A 78 -22.07 -26.22 18.02
N ARG A 79 -22.93 -25.61 17.20
CA ARG A 79 -24.39 -25.66 17.38
C ARG A 79 -24.93 -27.08 17.26
N GLY A 80 -24.48 -27.84 16.26
CA GLY A 80 -24.87 -29.23 16.06
C GLY A 80 -24.49 -30.13 17.25
N ILE A 81 -23.26 -30.00 17.75
CA ILE A 81 -22.79 -30.72 18.94
C ILE A 81 -23.64 -30.36 20.16
N LEU A 82 -23.89 -29.07 20.39
CA LEU A 82 -24.70 -28.62 21.53
C LEU A 82 -26.11 -29.20 21.48
N ILE A 83 -26.77 -29.17 20.32
CA ILE A 83 -28.12 -29.75 20.13
C ILE A 83 -28.09 -31.26 20.42
N ALA A 84 -27.10 -31.98 19.89
CA ALA A 84 -26.97 -33.42 20.11
C ALA A 84 -26.81 -33.76 21.60
N LEU A 85 -25.99 -32.98 22.33
CA LEU A 85 -25.81 -33.13 23.78
C LEU A 85 -27.11 -32.86 24.54
N VAL A 86 -27.83 -31.79 24.22
CA VAL A 86 -29.12 -31.47 24.85
C VAL A 86 -30.14 -32.60 24.65
N VAL A 87 -30.27 -33.10 23.41
CA VAL A 87 -31.19 -34.20 23.09
C VAL A 87 -30.81 -35.48 23.83
N ALA A 88 -29.52 -35.82 23.90
CA ALA A 88 -29.04 -36.99 24.62
C ALA A 88 -29.37 -36.94 26.12
N VAL A 89 -29.16 -35.78 26.76
CA VAL A 89 -29.47 -35.56 28.19
C VAL A 89 -30.98 -35.68 28.44
N LEU A 90 -31.81 -35.04 27.62
CA LEU A 90 -33.27 -35.09 27.75
C LEU A 90 -33.82 -36.50 27.52
N GLY A 91 -33.34 -37.22 26.51
CA GLY A 91 -33.74 -38.59 26.23
C GLY A 91 -33.37 -39.56 27.35
N GLY A 92 -32.16 -39.42 27.92
CA GLY A 92 -31.73 -40.17 29.11
C GLY A 92 -32.62 -39.91 30.33
N ALA A 93 -32.94 -38.63 30.59
CA ALA A 93 -33.83 -38.25 31.67
C ALA A 93 -35.25 -38.80 31.47
N ALA A 94 -35.84 -38.68 30.28
CA ALA A 94 -37.19 -39.19 29.99
C ALA A 94 -37.32 -40.71 30.25
N LYS A 95 -36.26 -41.48 29.94
CA LYS A 95 -36.18 -42.92 30.24
C LYS A 95 -36.10 -43.20 31.74
N LEU A 96 -35.34 -42.41 32.51
CA LEU A 96 -35.18 -42.59 33.95
C LEU A 96 -36.43 -42.18 34.75
N PHE A 97 -37.16 -41.16 34.30
CA PHE A 97 -38.35 -40.63 35.00
C PHE A 97 -39.68 -41.21 34.50
N GLY A 98 -39.67 -42.23 33.63
CA GLY A 98 -40.89 -42.98 33.26
C GLY A 98 -41.87 -42.24 32.35
N PHE A 99 -41.42 -41.25 31.57
CA PHE A 99 -42.27 -40.49 30.64
C PHE A 99 -42.64 -41.27 29.35
N PHE A 100 -42.29 -42.55 29.25
CA PHE A 100 -42.70 -43.41 28.14
C PHE A 100 -44.08 -44.04 28.40
N PRO A 101 -45.03 -43.97 27.46
CA PRO A 101 -46.28 -44.72 27.57
C PRO A 101 -45.98 -46.22 27.54
N ASN A 102 -46.50 -46.96 28.52
CA ASN A 102 -46.56 -48.42 28.49
C ASN A 102 -47.59 -48.83 27.43
N PRO A 103 -47.36 -49.92 26.65
CA PRO A 103 -48.28 -50.34 25.59
C PRO A 103 -49.70 -50.60 26.09
#